data_AF-A0A7C5APV8-F1
#
_entry.id   AF-A0A7C5APV8-F1
#
_cell.length_a   1.000
_cell.length_b   1.000
_cell.length_c   1.000
_cell.angle_alpha   90.00
_cell.angle_beta   90.00
_cell.angle_gamma   90.00
#
_symmetry.space_group_name_H-M   'P 1'
#
loop_
_entity.id
_entity.type
_entity.pdbx_description
1 polymer ?
#
loop_
_entity_poly.entity_id
_entity_poly.type
_entity_poly.pdbx_seq_one_letter_code
_entity_poly.pdbx_strand_id
1 'polypeptide(L)'
;MIQRYRFVLEAIATVLIAGIIGVLIAFYGRIIGPKEQPTPVVINEVYFAYLANDPAPHQWIELYNNRVSEWMRLQGWRLETSQGQVRLPEMLLPPQGYAIVASSREQFLTDHPGYPGLVVSPLEAWPGLDPRNDFLILRNAQGDPVDALNWGQASGGPGDVRLWNNPAFAPGGGVPWLLNKDKTVRNDHSLERKVVGRDLDLPQDFMRQPFPSPGTVNPPATTRAAQLLLIDWTNVASFAGGILLWVAFVYVALIARRFEALTHQRTFWQAMLVAPSGILVYNIIQAYGFLSRGAMNDREKWWGFSFLFGSALLCTVLAYIFRRRARRILEG
;
A
#
# COMPACT_ATOMS: atom_id res chain seq x y z
N MET A 1 -43.23 -15.68 -26.15
CA MET A 1 -43.32 -14.30 -25.62
C MET A 1 -42.39 -14.07 -24.41
N ILE A 2 -42.35 -14.98 -23.44
CA ILE A 2 -41.53 -14.87 -22.20
C ILE A 2 -40.00 -14.78 -22.45
N GLN A 3 -39.46 -15.46 -23.47
CA GLN A 3 -38.02 -15.37 -23.81
C GLN A 3 -37.57 -14.01 -24.36
N ARG A 4 -38.46 -13.25 -25.04
CA ARG A 4 -38.12 -11.92 -25.56
C ARG A 4 -37.97 -10.89 -24.44
N TYR A 5 -38.81 -10.96 -23.41
CA TYR A 5 -38.72 -10.08 -22.25
C TYR A 5 -37.48 -10.36 -21.39
N ARG A 6 -37.02 -11.61 -21.34
CA ARG A 6 -35.81 -11.97 -20.57
C ARG A 6 -34.54 -11.35 -21.14
N PHE A 7 -34.39 -11.36 -22.46
CA PHE A 7 -33.26 -10.72 -23.14
C PHE A 7 -33.25 -9.19 -22.96
N VAL A 8 -34.42 -8.57 -23.02
CA VAL A 8 -34.57 -7.11 -22.82
C VAL A 8 -34.24 -6.71 -21.37
N LEU A 9 -34.68 -7.50 -20.38
CA LEU A 9 -34.34 -7.28 -18.97
C LEU A 9 -32.84 -7.46 -18.71
N GLU A 10 -32.20 -8.48 -19.31
CA GLU A 10 -30.75 -8.72 -19.19
C GLU A 10 -29.93 -7.58 -19.83
N ALA A 11 -30.37 -7.04 -20.97
CA ALA A 11 -29.72 -5.90 -21.63
C ALA A 11 -29.87 -4.60 -20.83
N ILE A 12 -31.07 -4.31 -20.28
CA ILE A 12 -31.33 -3.14 -19.45
C ILE A 12 -30.48 -3.20 -18.16
N ALA A 13 -30.40 -4.37 -17.52
CA ALA A 13 -29.57 -4.55 -16.33
C ALA A 13 -28.08 -4.27 -16.63
N THR A 14 -27.58 -4.71 -17.78
CA THR A 14 -26.19 -4.49 -18.18
C THR A 14 -25.89 -3.00 -18.43
N VAL A 15 -26.80 -2.29 -19.10
CA VAL A 15 -26.67 -0.85 -19.35
C VAL A 15 -26.75 -0.03 -18.06
N LEU A 16 -27.65 -0.38 -17.14
CA LEU A 16 -27.76 0.30 -15.84
C LEU A 16 -26.52 0.08 -14.97
N ILE A 17 -25.99 -1.15 -14.93
CA ILE A 17 -24.77 -1.47 -14.18
C ILE A 17 -23.57 -0.72 -14.77
N ALA A 18 -23.41 -0.74 -16.10
CA ALA A 18 -22.32 -0.02 -16.77
C ALA A 18 -22.42 1.51 -16.58
N GLY A 19 -23.64 2.06 -16.59
CA GLY A 19 -23.89 3.47 -16.33
C GLY A 19 -23.55 3.90 -14.91
N ILE A 20 -23.94 3.10 -13.90
CA ILE A 20 -23.59 3.35 -12.49
C ILE A 20 -22.08 3.28 -12.28
N ILE A 21 -21.40 2.29 -12.87
CA ILE A 21 -19.94 2.17 -12.82
C ILE A 21 -19.27 3.39 -13.46
N GLY A 22 -19.75 3.85 -14.63
CA GLY A 22 -19.21 5.04 -15.30
C GLY A 22 -19.36 6.32 -14.47
N VAL A 23 -20.50 6.51 -13.80
CA VAL A 23 -20.72 7.66 -12.90
C VAL A 23 -19.83 7.58 -11.66
N LEU A 24 -19.67 6.40 -11.06
CA LEU A 24 -18.79 6.20 -9.91
C LEU A 24 -17.32 6.48 -10.27
N ILE A 25 -16.86 6.06 -11.45
CA ILE A 25 -15.51 6.36 -11.96
C ILE A 25 -15.33 7.86 -12.22
N ALA A 26 -16.31 8.53 -12.84
CA ALA A 26 -16.21 9.94 -13.20
C ALA A 26 -16.21 10.91 -12.00
N PHE A 27 -16.86 10.54 -10.89
CA PHE A 27 -16.96 11.38 -9.68
C PHE A 27 -16.09 10.93 -8.51
N TYR A 28 -15.33 9.84 -8.70
CA TYR A 28 -14.42 9.24 -7.72
C TYR A 28 -13.49 10.25 -7.02
N GLY A 29 -12.80 11.10 -7.78
CA GLY A 29 -11.83 12.07 -7.23
C GLY A 29 -12.45 13.23 -6.43
N ARG A 30 -13.75 13.52 -6.61
CA ARG A 30 -14.46 14.60 -5.90
C ARG A 30 -15.15 14.15 -4.61
N ILE A 31 -15.49 12.86 -4.49
CA ILE A 31 -16.22 12.32 -3.34
C ILE A 31 -15.26 11.67 -2.33
N ILE A 32 -14.13 11.10 -2.79
CA ILE A 32 -13.27 10.19 -2.01
C ILE A 32 -11.77 10.55 -2.18
N GLY A 33 -11.44 11.77 -2.61
CA GLY A 33 -10.05 12.24 -2.58
C GLY A 33 -9.46 12.17 -1.16
N PRO A 34 -8.13 12.03 -0.99
CA PRO A 34 -7.52 12.08 0.33
C PRO A 34 -7.97 13.38 1.00
N LYS A 35 -8.68 13.23 2.12
CA LYS A 35 -9.00 14.37 2.97
C LYS A 35 -7.70 14.73 3.66
N GLU A 36 -7.26 15.97 3.48
CA GLU A 36 -6.00 16.46 4.03
C GLU A 36 -5.89 16.07 5.51
N GLN A 37 -4.79 15.43 5.89
CA GLN A 37 -4.53 15.20 7.31
C GLN A 37 -4.38 16.56 8.00
N PRO A 38 -4.66 16.66 9.32
CA PRO A 38 -4.57 17.92 10.05
C PRO A 38 -3.18 18.56 9.94
N THR A 39 -2.14 17.74 9.84
CA THR A 39 -0.73 18.12 9.72
C THR A 39 -0.33 18.23 8.24
N PRO A 40 0.00 19.44 7.74
CA PRO A 40 0.27 19.65 6.32
C PRO A 40 1.59 19.05 5.86
N VAL A 41 2.59 18.99 6.74
CA VAL A 41 3.90 18.40 6.48
C VAL A 41 4.17 17.37 7.55
N VAL A 42 4.61 16.19 7.13
CA VAL A 42 4.95 15.08 8.02
C VAL A 42 6.37 14.60 7.76
N ILE A 43 6.98 14.00 8.78
CA ILE A 43 8.21 13.24 8.69
C ILE A 43 7.88 11.90 8.04
N ASN A 44 8.40 11.67 6.83
CA ASN A 44 8.15 10.48 6.03
C ASN A 44 9.19 9.39 6.28
N GLU A 45 10.46 9.77 6.42
CA GLU A 45 11.54 8.82 6.65
C GLU A 45 12.61 9.46 7.53
N VAL A 46 13.20 8.66 8.41
CA VAL A 46 14.35 9.05 9.22
C VAL A 46 15.45 8.03 9.01
N TYR A 47 16.57 8.49 8.50
CA TYR A 47 17.79 7.71 8.37
C TYR A 47 18.86 8.30 9.28
N PHE A 48 19.02 7.67 10.44
CA PHE A 48 20.02 8.02 11.45
C PHE A 48 21.42 7.44 11.16
N ALA A 49 21.59 6.82 9.98
CA ALA A 49 22.81 6.24 9.40
C ALA A 49 23.53 5.19 10.25
N TYR A 50 23.93 4.09 9.62
CA TYR A 50 24.95 3.21 10.15
C TYR A 50 25.87 2.68 9.05
N LEU A 51 26.75 3.57 8.59
CA LEU A 51 27.97 3.20 7.90
C LEU A 51 29.14 3.25 8.89
N ALA A 52 30.09 2.34 8.75
CA ALA A 52 31.19 2.19 9.69
C ALA A 52 32.00 3.49 9.88
N ASN A 53 32.16 3.87 11.16
CA ASN A 53 33.06 4.87 11.74
C ASN A 53 32.54 6.31 11.95
N ASP A 54 31.64 6.85 11.12
CA ASP A 54 31.00 8.16 11.40
C ASP A 54 29.60 8.24 10.76
N PRO A 55 28.50 8.19 11.54
CA PRO A 55 27.16 8.30 10.99
C PRO A 55 26.82 9.73 10.56
N ALA A 56 27.46 10.75 11.15
CA ALA A 56 27.05 12.14 11.02
C ALA A 56 26.86 12.64 9.58
N PRO A 57 27.77 12.40 8.61
CA PRO A 57 27.63 12.92 7.25
C PRO A 57 26.56 12.17 6.42
N HIS A 58 26.12 11.01 6.87
CA HIS A 58 25.16 10.16 6.16
C HIS A 58 23.73 10.32 6.68
N GLN A 59 23.52 11.08 7.75
CA GLN A 59 22.20 11.26 8.36
C GLN A 59 21.30 12.16 7.52
N TRP A 60 20.04 11.79 7.42
CA TRP A 60 19.03 12.61 6.77
C TRP A 60 17.63 12.27 7.24
N ILE A 61 16.72 13.20 6.99
CA ILE A 61 15.29 13.02 7.17
C ILE A 61 14.57 13.35 5.87
N GLU A 62 13.44 12.70 5.62
CA GLU A 62 12.55 13.04 4.53
C GLU A 62 11.28 13.67 5.07
N LEU A 63 10.93 14.83 4.52
CA LEU A 63 9.68 15.52 4.77
C LEU A 63 8.73 15.31 3.58
N TYR A 64 7.45 15.11 3.89
CA TYR A 64 6.40 14.96 2.89
C TYR A 64 5.30 16.01 3.08
N ASN A 65 4.89 16.66 2.00
CA ASN A 65 3.73 17.53 1.98
C ASN A 65 2.45 16.72 1.72
N ASN A 66 1.60 16.63 2.73
CA ASN A 66 0.36 15.87 2.68
C ASN A 66 -0.82 16.64 2.07
N ARG A 67 -0.59 17.88 1.59
CA ARG A 67 -1.59 18.65 0.86
C ARG A 67 -1.70 18.16 -0.58
N VAL A 68 -2.93 18.07 -1.06
CA VAL A 68 -3.24 17.56 -2.41
C VAL A 68 -3.00 18.61 -3.49
N SER A 69 -3.17 19.89 -3.16
CA SER A 69 -3.07 21.00 -4.13
C SER A 69 -2.37 22.25 -3.60
N GLU A 70 -1.89 22.22 -2.36
CA GLU A 70 -1.25 23.37 -1.71
C GLU A 70 0.27 23.18 -1.61
N TRP A 71 1.01 24.20 -1.99
CA TRP A 71 2.45 24.28 -1.78
C TRP A 71 2.74 24.68 -0.34
N MET A 72 3.64 23.96 0.32
CA MET A 72 4.04 24.28 1.69
C MET A 72 5.35 25.07 1.69
N ARG A 73 5.33 26.27 2.28
CA ARG A 73 6.53 27.07 2.53
C ARG A 73 7.05 26.79 3.93
N LEU A 74 8.27 26.27 4.04
CA LEU A 74 8.88 25.84 5.31
C LEU A 74 9.83 26.91 5.90
N GLN A 75 9.58 28.19 5.60
CA GLN A 75 10.41 29.29 6.09
C GLN A 75 10.37 29.36 7.61
N GLY A 76 11.54 29.34 8.26
CA GLY A 76 11.66 29.45 9.72
C GLY A 76 11.35 28.16 10.49
N TRP A 77 11.03 27.06 9.80
CA TRP A 77 10.80 25.75 10.41
C TRP A 77 12.09 25.18 11.01
N ARG A 78 11.93 24.27 11.97
CA ARG A 78 13.05 23.70 12.72
C ARG A 78 12.91 22.20 12.89
N LEU A 79 14.07 21.55 13.02
CA LEU A 79 14.18 20.21 13.56
C LEU A 79 14.71 20.30 14.97
N GLU A 80 14.17 19.46 15.84
CA GLU A 80 14.63 19.30 17.21
C GLU A 80 14.89 17.81 17.48
N THR A 81 16.06 17.53 18.04
CA THR A 81 16.50 16.21 18.48
C THR A 81 16.99 16.29 19.93
N SER A 82 17.37 15.16 20.51
CA SER A 82 17.99 15.15 21.84
C SER A 82 19.33 15.89 21.91
N GLN A 83 19.98 16.13 20.76
CA GLN A 83 21.29 16.78 20.68
C GLN A 83 21.19 18.29 20.39
N GLY A 84 20.05 18.79 19.92
CA GLY A 84 19.83 20.21 19.72
C GLY A 84 18.75 20.54 18.71
N GLN A 85 18.68 21.82 18.34
CA GLN A 85 17.74 22.33 17.35
C GLN A 85 18.48 22.95 16.18
N VAL A 86 17.92 22.81 14.99
CA VAL A 86 18.45 23.42 13.76
C VAL A 86 17.33 24.00 12.91
N ARG A 87 17.57 25.14 12.28
CA ARG A 87 16.65 25.75 11.33
C ARG A 87 16.81 25.14 9.95
N LEU A 88 15.67 24.92 9.31
CA LEU A 88 15.62 24.53 7.91
C LEU A 88 15.84 25.77 7.02
N PRO A 89 16.49 25.62 5.85
CA PRO A 89 16.52 26.68 4.87
C PRO A 89 15.10 26.94 4.34
N GLU A 90 14.89 28.12 3.79
CA GLU A 90 13.64 28.39 3.09
C GLU A 90 13.50 27.44 1.90
N MET A 91 12.41 26.68 1.89
CA MET A 91 12.07 25.78 0.80
C MET A 91 10.57 25.76 0.54
N LEU A 92 10.23 25.44 -0.71
CA LEU A 92 8.87 25.22 -1.17
C LEU A 92 8.70 23.74 -1.48
N LEU A 93 7.82 23.09 -0.73
CA LEU A 93 7.50 21.68 -0.88
C LEU A 93 6.23 21.56 -1.76
N PRO A 94 6.31 20.94 -2.96
CA PRO A 94 5.15 20.79 -3.82
C PRO A 94 4.04 19.98 -3.15
N PRO A 95 2.78 20.13 -3.58
CA PRO A 95 1.71 19.23 -3.18
C PRO A 95 2.12 17.77 -3.42
N GLN A 96 1.96 16.91 -2.42
CA GLN A 96 2.40 15.51 -2.47
C GLN A 96 3.90 15.33 -2.80
N GLY A 97 4.72 16.35 -2.53
CA GLY A 97 6.15 16.36 -2.77
C GLY A 97 6.99 15.96 -1.57
N TYR A 98 8.24 15.58 -1.85
CA TYR A 98 9.24 15.17 -0.87
C TYR A 98 10.41 16.14 -0.84
N ALA A 99 11.01 16.30 0.33
CA ALA A 99 12.29 16.97 0.50
C ALA A 99 13.15 16.23 1.51
N ILE A 100 14.41 16.03 1.15
CA ILE A 100 15.44 15.50 2.03
C ILE A 100 16.10 16.66 2.76
N VAL A 101 16.14 16.59 4.08
CA VAL A 101 17.03 17.42 4.89
C VAL A 101 18.21 16.55 5.31
N ALA A 102 19.37 16.79 4.70
CA ALA A 102 20.57 16.00 4.90
C ALA A 102 21.61 16.76 5.74
N SER A 103 22.29 16.02 6.61
CA SER A 103 23.47 16.47 7.35
C SER A 103 24.58 16.98 6.41
N SER A 104 24.87 16.24 5.33
CA SER A 104 25.63 16.68 4.17
C SER A 104 24.86 16.36 2.90
N ARG A 105 24.56 17.40 2.12
CA ARG A 105 23.92 17.24 0.80
C ARG A 105 24.83 16.47 -0.15
N GLU A 106 26.12 16.74 -0.12
CA GLU A 106 27.13 16.13 -0.99
C GLU A 106 27.24 14.63 -0.70
N GLN A 107 27.29 14.25 0.58
CA GLN A 107 27.35 12.85 0.97
C GLN A 107 26.03 12.13 0.62
N PHE A 108 24.87 12.74 0.90
CA PHE A 108 23.58 12.15 0.52
C PHE A 108 23.50 11.85 -0.98
N LEU A 109 23.92 12.78 -1.84
CA LEU A 109 23.92 12.59 -3.29
C LEU A 109 24.97 11.59 -3.76
N THR A 110 26.06 11.41 -3.01
CA THR A 110 27.03 10.34 -3.26
C THR A 110 26.43 8.97 -2.96
N ASP A 111 25.69 8.87 -1.85
CA ASP A 111 25.01 7.63 -1.44
C ASP A 111 23.78 7.33 -2.32
N HIS A 112 23.13 8.38 -2.86
CA HIS A 112 21.90 8.30 -3.67
C HIS A 112 22.03 9.08 -4.99
N PRO A 113 22.91 8.66 -5.92
CA PRO A 113 23.26 9.42 -7.14
C PRO A 113 22.10 9.61 -8.12
N GLY A 114 21.00 8.88 -7.94
CA GLY A 114 19.79 8.96 -8.77
C GLY A 114 18.63 9.73 -8.14
N TYR A 115 18.79 10.35 -6.96
CA TYR A 115 17.68 11.03 -6.28
C TYR A 115 17.24 12.28 -7.06
N PRO A 116 15.98 12.34 -7.56
CA PRO A 116 15.53 13.43 -8.43
C PRO A 116 14.92 14.62 -7.67
N GLY A 117 14.75 14.48 -6.36
CA GLY A 117 13.99 15.41 -5.52
C GLY A 117 14.81 16.56 -4.95
N LEU A 118 14.15 17.34 -4.09
CA LEU A 118 14.77 18.43 -3.36
C LEU A 118 15.62 17.87 -2.22
N VAL A 119 16.91 18.19 -2.21
CA VAL A 119 17.83 17.92 -1.08
C VAL A 119 18.29 19.25 -0.51
N VAL A 120 18.15 19.45 0.78
CA VAL A 120 18.59 20.67 1.47
C VAL A 120 19.49 20.33 2.64
N SER A 121 20.37 21.26 2.98
CA SER A 121 21.14 21.23 4.23
C SER A 121 20.55 22.26 5.19
N PRO A 122 20.52 21.98 6.51
CA PRO A 122 20.09 22.97 7.49
C PRO A 122 20.94 24.24 7.48
N LEU A 123 20.44 25.30 8.13
CA LEU A 123 21.13 26.59 8.21
C LEU A 123 22.28 26.60 9.22
N GLU A 124 22.21 25.77 10.26
CA GLU A 124 23.29 25.57 11.22
C GLU A 124 23.86 24.15 11.14
N ALA A 125 24.89 23.88 11.96
CA ALA A 125 25.48 22.55 12.07
C ALA A 125 24.39 21.50 12.38
N TRP A 126 24.46 20.37 11.70
CA TRP A 126 23.55 19.25 11.91
C TRP A 126 23.57 18.85 13.39
N PRO A 127 22.41 18.81 14.07
CA PRO A 127 22.37 18.54 15.50
C PRO A 127 22.78 17.10 15.81
N GLY A 128 22.67 16.18 14.84
CA GLY A 128 22.90 14.76 15.05
C GLY A 128 21.62 14.01 15.39
N LEU A 129 21.53 12.78 14.88
CA LEU A 129 20.54 11.78 15.27
C LEU A 129 21.26 10.68 16.06
N ASP A 130 20.91 10.45 17.32
CA ASP A 130 21.44 9.32 18.09
C ASP A 130 20.81 8.02 17.55
N PRO A 131 21.58 7.10 16.94
CA PRO A 131 21.02 5.86 16.39
C PRO A 131 20.46 4.90 17.45
N ARG A 132 20.70 5.16 18.75
CA ARG A 132 20.28 4.31 19.86
C ARG A 132 19.04 4.82 20.56
N ASN A 133 19.01 6.10 20.94
CA ASN A 133 17.93 6.68 21.74
C ASN A 133 17.75 8.15 21.37
N ASP A 134 16.79 8.45 20.49
CA ASP A 134 16.54 9.83 20.10
C ASP A 134 15.06 10.08 19.81
N PHE A 135 14.75 11.35 19.64
CA PHE A 135 13.50 11.82 19.12
C PHE A 135 13.75 12.79 17.96
N LEU A 136 12.76 12.94 17.12
CA LEU A 136 12.75 13.95 16.07
C LEU A 136 11.43 14.68 16.13
N ILE A 137 11.49 16.00 16.26
CA ILE A 137 10.33 16.89 16.27
C ILE A 137 10.51 17.89 15.15
N LEU A 138 9.49 18.00 14.30
CA LEU A 138 9.36 19.04 13.28
C LEU A 138 8.54 20.18 13.86
N ARG A 139 9.10 21.39 13.91
CA ARG A 139 8.42 22.59 14.39
C ARG A 139 8.19 23.61 13.28
N ASN A 140 7.05 24.28 13.33
CA ASN A 140 6.74 25.39 12.43
C ASN A 140 7.55 26.65 12.80
N ALA A 141 7.34 27.74 12.06
CA ALA A 141 8.02 29.02 12.30
C ALA A 141 7.69 29.67 13.66
N GLN A 142 6.52 29.35 14.23
CA GLN A 142 6.05 29.83 15.53
C GLN A 142 6.64 29.02 16.70
N GLY A 143 7.26 27.87 16.40
CA GLY A 143 7.80 26.94 17.40
C GLY A 143 6.81 25.86 17.82
N ASP A 144 5.60 25.80 17.26
CA ASP A 144 4.65 24.75 17.57
C ASP A 144 5.10 23.42 16.92
N PRO A 145 4.95 22.29 17.63
CA PRO A 145 5.21 20.99 17.05
C PRO A 145 4.18 20.68 15.95
N VAL A 146 4.68 20.32 14.77
CA VAL A 146 3.89 19.90 13.61
C VAL A 146 3.79 18.39 13.54
N ASP A 147 4.91 17.71 13.77
CA ASP A 147 5.00 16.25 13.72
C ASP A 147 6.17 15.78 14.59
N ALA A 148 6.07 14.57 15.13
CA ALA A 148 7.10 14.02 15.99
C ALA A 148 7.10 12.49 16.02
N LEU A 149 8.28 11.92 16.23
CA LEU A 149 8.47 10.51 16.54
C LEU A 149 9.71 10.30 17.42
N ASN A 150 9.84 9.12 17.99
CA ASN A 150 11.02 8.73 18.75
C ASN A 150 11.37 7.25 18.59
N TRP A 151 12.62 6.92 18.86
CA TRP A 151 13.11 5.54 18.87
C TRP A 151 14.01 5.30 20.08
N GLY A 152 14.07 4.03 20.50
CA GLY A 152 14.79 3.69 21.73
C GLY A 152 14.18 4.35 22.96
N GLN A 153 14.94 4.49 24.04
CA GLN A 153 14.49 5.18 25.27
C GLN A 153 14.95 6.63 25.23
N ALA A 154 14.35 7.39 24.31
CA ALA A 154 14.59 8.83 24.23
C ALA A 154 14.36 9.49 25.60
N SER A 155 15.33 10.27 26.06
CA SER A 155 15.23 11.02 27.32
C SER A 155 15.32 12.52 27.05
N GLY A 156 14.70 13.34 27.90
CA GLY A 156 14.79 14.79 27.78
C GLY A 156 13.93 15.43 26.68
N GLY A 157 12.94 14.71 26.14
CA GLY A 157 11.97 15.30 25.21
C GLY A 157 11.18 16.45 25.84
N PRO A 158 10.81 17.48 25.07
CA PRO A 158 10.09 18.63 25.58
C PRO A 158 8.64 18.26 25.95
N GLY A 159 8.12 18.84 27.03
CA GLY A 159 6.83 18.46 27.61
C GLY A 159 5.59 18.84 26.80
N ASP A 160 5.76 19.64 25.74
CA ASP A 160 4.71 20.04 24.80
C ASP A 160 4.49 19.01 23.68
N VAL A 161 5.35 17.98 23.58
CA VAL A 161 5.25 16.93 22.56
C VAL A 161 5.04 15.57 23.21
N ARG A 162 4.03 14.84 22.70
CA ARG A 162 3.77 13.47 23.14
C ARG A 162 4.67 12.49 22.40
N LEU A 163 5.83 12.18 22.99
CA LEU A 163 6.66 11.06 22.53
C LEU A 163 6.02 9.71 22.92
N TRP A 164 6.36 8.67 22.17
CA TRP A 164 5.84 7.32 22.39
C TRP A 164 6.46 6.72 23.66
N ASN A 165 5.61 6.21 24.56
CA ASN A 165 6.05 5.48 25.77
C ASN A 165 6.67 4.11 25.44
N ASN A 166 6.21 3.50 24.35
CA ASN A 166 6.76 2.27 23.80
C ASN A 166 7.07 2.50 22.33
N PRO A 167 8.12 3.28 22.03
CA PRO A 167 8.49 3.59 20.66
C PRO A 167 8.91 2.32 19.93
N ALA A 168 8.89 2.38 18.61
CA ALA A 168 9.66 1.43 17.83
C ALA A 168 11.10 1.41 18.38
N PHE A 169 11.69 0.22 18.55
CA PHE A 169 13.08 0.03 19.01
C PHE A 169 13.39 0.23 20.52
N ALA A 170 12.42 0.19 21.44
CA ALA A 170 12.69 0.27 22.90
C ALA A 170 13.41 -0.98 23.51
N PRO A 171 14.36 -0.83 24.46
CA PRO A 171 14.93 -1.93 25.25
C PRO A 171 13.86 -2.55 26.17
N GLY A 172 13.79 -3.89 26.19
CA GLY A 172 12.70 -4.65 26.82
C GLY A 172 11.57 -5.03 25.85
N GLY A 173 11.44 -4.31 24.73
CA GLY A 173 10.61 -4.63 23.57
C GLY A 173 11.40 -5.20 22.38
N GLY A 174 12.59 -5.75 22.63
CA GLY A 174 13.40 -6.42 21.61
C GLY A 174 14.23 -5.46 20.74
N VAL A 175 15.37 -4.99 21.24
CA VAL A 175 16.50 -4.59 20.37
C VAL A 175 17.79 -5.43 20.50
N PRO A 176 17.78 -6.74 20.88
CA PRO A 176 18.96 -7.61 20.73
C PRO A 176 19.46 -7.83 19.29
N TRP A 177 18.66 -7.49 18.27
CA TRP A 177 18.99 -7.70 16.85
C TRP A 177 19.35 -6.43 16.09
N LEU A 178 19.09 -5.24 16.65
CA LEU A 178 19.64 -4.00 16.09
C LEU A 178 21.15 -3.98 16.31
N LEU A 179 21.58 -4.56 17.42
CA LEU A 179 22.98 -4.64 17.82
C LEU A 179 23.56 -6.05 17.55
N ASN A 180 24.79 -6.09 17.06
CA ASN A 180 25.69 -7.23 17.16
C ASN A 180 25.99 -7.50 18.64
N LYS A 181 26.56 -8.67 18.94
CA LYS A 181 26.94 -9.06 20.32
C LYS A 181 27.92 -8.07 20.97
N ASP A 182 28.66 -7.31 20.17
CA ASP A 182 29.60 -6.26 20.57
C ASP A 182 28.97 -4.85 20.67
N LYS A 183 27.65 -4.73 20.51
CA LYS A 183 26.88 -3.46 20.55
C LYS A 183 27.10 -2.53 19.33
N THR A 184 27.54 -3.07 18.19
CA THR A 184 27.55 -2.38 16.88
C THR A 184 26.25 -2.62 16.12
N VAL A 185 25.75 -1.72 15.26
CA VAL A 185 24.45 -1.94 14.56
C VAL A 185 24.60 -2.94 13.40
N ARG A 186 23.60 -3.80 13.15
CA ARG A 186 23.74 -4.95 12.23
C ARG A 186 23.76 -4.63 10.72
N ASN A 187 23.00 -3.64 10.24
CA ASN A 187 22.96 -3.13 8.84
C ASN A 187 22.37 -1.70 8.84
N ASP A 188 22.39 -1.01 7.70
CA ASP A 188 21.64 0.22 7.46
C ASP A 188 20.15 0.02 7.70
N HIS A 189 19.53 0.94 8.44
CA HIS A 189 18.07 0.94 8.61
C HIS A 189 17.53 2.36 8.62
N SER A 190 16.37 2.55 8.02
CA SER A 190 15.55 3.74 8.19
C SER A 190 14.27 3.41 8.95
N LEU A 191 13.69 4.44 9.54
CA LEU A 191 12.34 4.43 10.08
C LEU A 191 11.45 5.19 9.10
N GLU A 192 10.54 4.47 8.46
CA GLU A 192 9.68 5.00 7.40
C GLU A 192 8.24 5.01 7.84
N ARG A 193 7.57 6.16 7.67
CA ARG A 193 6.14 6.29 7.89
C ARG A 193 5.43 5.40 6.87
N LYS A 194 4.70 4.38 7.32
CA LYS A 194 3.83 3.55 6.49
C LYS A 194 2.51 3.34 7.20
N VAL A 195 1.53 4.14 6.78
CA VAL A 195 0.22 4.15 7.39
C VAL A 195 -0.67 3.10 6.71
N VAL A 196 -1.37 2.29 7.51
CA VAL A 196 -2.50 1.47 7.06
C VAL A 196 -3.78 2.07 7.65
N GLY A 197 -4.57 2.82 6.88
CA GLY A 197 -5.83 3.40 7.36
C GLY A 197 -5.82 4.90 7.59
N ARG A 198 -5.79 5.33 8.85
CA ARG A 198 -5.68 6.73 9.22
C ARG A 198 -4.36 6.88 9.94
N ASP A 199 -3.63 7.94 9.63
CA ASP A 199 -2.43 8.30 10.37
C ASP A 199 -2.83 8.76 11.78
N LEU A 200 -2.34 8.06 12.80
CA LEU A 200 -2.66 8.32 14.21
C LEU A 200 -1.44 8.80 14.99
N ASP A 201 -0.31 9.04 14.31
CA ASP A 201 0.98 9.37 14.89
C ASP A 201 1.40 8.36 15.97
N LEU A 202 1.10 7.07 15.72
CA LEU A 202 1.45 5.96 16.59
C LEU A 202 2.71 5.23 16.09
N PRO A 203 3.42 4.48 16.95
CA PRO A 203 4.53 3.64 16.52
C PRO A 203 4.17 2.64 15.40
N GLN A 204 2.89 2.25 15.28
CA GLN A 204 2.44 1.32 14.23
C GLN A 204 2.33 1.97 12.85
N ASP A 205 2.30 3.30 12.78
CA ASP A 205 2.27 4.06 11.52
C ASP A 205 3.66 4.18 10.90
N PHE A 206 4.67 3.57 11.53
CA PHE A 206 6.04 3.53 11.06
C PHE A 206 6.54 2.09 10.95
N MET A 207 7.27 1.81 9.87
CA MET A 207 7.94 0.54 9.66
C MET A 207 9.44 0.73 9.54
N ARG A 208 10.17 -0.32 9.90
CA ARG A 208 11.62 -0.38 9.69
C ARG A 208 11.91 -0.91 8.30
N GLN A 209 12.81 -0.24 7.58
CA GLN A 209 13.35 -0.75 6.32
C GLN A 209 14.87 -1.00 6.44
N PRO A 210 15.39 -2.13 5.96
CA PRO A 210 16.83 -2.43 5.93
C PRO A 210 17.57 -1.75 4.77
N PHE A 211 16.83 -1.07 3.89
CA PHE A 211 17.38 -0.25 2.82
C PHE A 211 16.58 1.05 2.86
N PRO A 212 17.22 2.20 3.13
CA PRO A 212 16.50 3.45 3.08
C PRO A 212 15.96 3.70 1.67
N SER A 213 14.80 4.34 1.56
CA SER A 213 14.07 4.45 0.30
C SER A 213 13.67 5.89 -0.04
N PRO A 214 14.64 6.84 -0.08
CA PRO A 214 14.34 8.26 -0.27
C PRO A 214 13.56 8.50 -1.57
N GLY A 215 12.50 9.30 -1.48
CA GLY A 215 11.62 9.67 -2.58
C GLY A 215 10.63 8.58 -2.97
N THR A 216 10.60 7.46 -2.25
CA THR A 216 9.57 6.45 -2.43
C THR A 216 8.30 6.92 -1.77
N VAL A 217 7.20 6.87 -2.52
CA VAL A 217 5.90 7.25 -1.96
C VAL A 217 5.52 6.22 -0.90
N ASN A 218 5.63 6.63 0.36
CA ASN A 218 5.00 5.96 1.49
C ASN A 218 3.77 6.78 1.90
N PRO A 219 2.71 6.82 1.07
CA PRO A 219 1.66 7.80 1.23
C PRO A 219 0.98 7.61 2.60
N PRO A 220 0.91 8.66 3.45
CA PRO A 220 0.07 8.62 4.63
C PRO A 220 -1.37 8.38 4.20
N ALA A 221 -2.05 7.50 4.92
CA ALA A 221 -3.07 6.67 4.33
C ALA A 221 -4.30 7.41 3.78
N THR A 222 -4.79 6.87 2.67
CA THR A 222 -6.12 7.06 2.09
C THR A 222 -7.19 6.94 3.17
N THR A 223 -8.17 7.86 3.21
CA THR A 223 -9.19 7.95 4.28
C THR A 223 -9.88 6.61 4.59
N ARG A 224 -10.38 6.36 5.81
CA ARG A 224 -11.13 5.12 6.15
C ARG A 224 -12.28 4.82 5.17
N ALA A 225 -12.97 5.85 4.69
CA ALA A 225 -14.03 5.68 3.68
C ALA A 225 -13.46 5.23 2.32
N ALA A 226 -12.32 5.79 1.94
CA ALA A 226 -11.60 5.44 0.72
C ALA A 226 -10.93 4.06 0.81
N GLN A 227 -10.36 3.68 1.95
CA GLN A 227 -9.84 2.33 2.19
C GLN A 227 -10.97 1.31 2.21
N LEU A 228 -12.08 1.62 2.89
CA LEU A 228 -13.28 0.80 2.85
C LEU A 228 -13.80 0.64 1.41
N LEU A 229 -13.93 1.72 0.64
CA LEU A 229 -14.49 1.67 -0.73
C LEU A 229 -13.55 1.12 -1.80
N LEU A 230 -12.25 1.43 -1.74
CA LEU A 230 -11.30 1.14 -2.82
C LEU A 230 -10.48 -0.11 -2.60
N ILE A 231 -10.28 -0.49 -1.35
CA ILE A 231 -9.45 -1.65 -1.00
C ILE A 231 -10.38 -2.72 -0.44
N ASP A 232 -11.15 -2.43 0.61
CA ASP A 232 -11.96 -3.46 1.25
C ASP A 232 -13.16 -3.88 0.39
N TRP A 233 -13.92 -2.94 -0.17
CA TRP A 233 -15.08 -3.23 -1.02
C TRP A 233 -14.68 -3.78 -2.39
N THR A 234 -13.56 -3.34 -2.99
CA THR A 234 -13.10 -3.92 -4.26
C THR A 234 -12.56 -5.33 -4.05
N ASN A 235 -11.89 -5.61 -2.93
CA ASN A 235 -11.45 -6.96 -2.57
C ASN A 235 -12.65 -7.87 -2.30
N VAL A 236 -13.63 -7.39 -1.53
CA VAL A 236 -14.88 -8.13 -1.27
C VAL A 236 -15.67 -8.34 -2.58
N ALA A 237 -15.77 -7.33 -3.44
CA ALA A 237 -16.44 -7.43 -4.73
C ALA A 237 -15.70 -8.36 -5.70
N SER A 238 -14.37 -8.35 -5.72
CA SER A 238 -13.53 -9.28 -6.50
C SER A 238 -13.75 -10.72 -6.04
N PHE A 239 -13.71 -10.95 -4.72
CA PHE A 239 -13.94 -12.26 -4.13
C PHE A 239 -15.37 -12.76 -4.42
N ALA A 240 -16.38 -11.93 -4.19
CA ALA A 240 -17.78 -12.25 -4.51
C ALA A 240 -17.98 -12.49 -6.01
N GLY A 241 -17.37 -11.67 -6.87
CA GLY A 241 -17.40 -11.80 -8.32
C GLY A 241 -16.80 -13.13 -8.79
N GLY A 242 -15.67 -13.55 -8.21
CA GLY A 242 -15.09 -14.86 -8.51
C GLY A 242 -15.97 -16.04 -8.06
N ILE A 243 -16.62 -15.94 -6.89
CA ILE A 243 -17.60 -16.96 -6.45
C ILE A 243 -18.80 -17.01 -7.41
N LEU A 244 -19.37 -15.86 -7.77
CA LEU A 244 -20.50 -15.78 -8.70
C LEU A 244 -20.14 -16.35 -10.08
N LEU A 245 -18.94 -16.03 -10.58
CA LEU A 245 -18.43 -16.57 -11.84
C LEU A 245 -18.26 -18.10 -11.75
N TRP A 246 -17.73 -18.62 -10.66
CA TRP A 246 -17.60 -20.06 -10.45
C TRP A 246 -18.97 -20.76 -10.42
N VAL A 247 -19.96 -20.20 -9.71
CA VAL A 247 -21.34 -20.72 -9.68
C VAL A 247 -21.96 -20.72 -11.08
N ALA A 248 -21.71 -19.68 -11.89
CA ALA A 248 -22.20 -19.62 -13.27
C ALA A 248 -21.65 -20.79 -14.12
N PHE A 249 -20.36 -21.14 -13.98
CA PHE A 249 -19.79 -22.30 -14.67
C PHE A 249 -20.36 -23.63 -14.16
N VAL A 250 -20.59 -23.76 -12.84
CA VAL A 250 -21.29 -24.93 -12.27
C VAL A 250 -22.67 -25.09 -12.90
N TYR A 251 -23.41 -24.00 -13.07
CA TYR A 251 -24.73 -24.02 -13.72
C TYR A 251 -24.65 -24.50 -15.17
N VAL A 252 -23.65 -24.05 -15.95
CA VAL A 252 -23.40 -24.55 -17.31
C VAL A 252 -23.12 -26.06 -17.31
N ALA A 253 -22.33 -26.57 -16.36
CA ALA A 253 -22.07 -28.00 -16.23
C ALA A 253 -23.36 -28.79 -15.90
N LEU A 254 -24.25 -28.24 -15.08
CA LEU A 254 -25.55 -28.87 -14.80
C LEU A 254 -26.48 -28.89 -16.03
N ILE A 255 -26.45 -27.85 -16.86
CA ILE A 255 -27.15 -27.85 -18.16
C ILE A 255 -26.59 -28.97 -19.05
N ALA A 256 -25.27 -29.10 -19.13
CA ALA A 256 -24.63 -30.18 -19.90
C ALA A 256 -25.05 -31.56 -19.39
N ARG A 257 -25.10 -31.77 -18.06
CA ARG A 257 -25.61 -33.00 -17.44
C ARG A 257 -27.05 -33.29 -17.85
N ARG A 258 -27.93 -32.29 -17.83
CA ARG A 258 -29.33 -32.45 -18.23
C ARG A 258 -29.45 -32.74 -19.73
N PHE A 259 -28.63 -32.11 -20.56
CA PHE A 259 -28.57 -32.37 -21.99
C PHE A 259 -28.16 -33.83 -22.26
N GLU A 260 -27.12 -34.33 -21.59
CA GLU A 260 -26.68 -35.72 -21.70
C GLU A 260 -27.78 -36.73 -21.31
N ALA A 261 -28.54 -36.44 -20.26
CA ALA A 261 -29.66 -37.28 -19.84
C ALA A 261 -30.80 -37.33 -20.89
N LEU A 262 -30.97 -36.27 -21.69
CA LEU A 262 -32.03 -36.18 -22.71
C LEU A 262 -31.58 -36.75 -24.06
N THR A 263 -30.33 -36.57 -24.44
CA THR A 263 -29.84 -36.98 -25.77
C THR A 263 -29.06 -38.28 -25.74
N HIS A 264 -28.79 -38.86 -24.56
CA HIS A 264 -27.93 -40.02 -24.34
C HIS A 264 -26.51 -39.88 -24.95
N GLN A 265 -26.05 -38.65 -25.15
CA GLN A 265 -24.73 -38.34 -25.70
C GLN A 265 -23.85 -37.76 -24.61
N ARG A 266 -22.61 -38.26 -24.51
CA ARG A 266 -21.65 -37.78 -23.50
C ARG A 266 -21.33 -36.30 -23.70
N THR A 267 -21.47 -35.51 -22.64
CA THR A 267 -21.18 -34.07 -22.62
C THR A 267 -19.96 -33.70 -21.79
N PHE A 268 -19.36 -34.67 -21.09
CA PHE A 268 -18.25 -34.46 -20.14
C PHE A 268 -18.58 -33.44 -19.04
N TRP A 269 -19.84 -33.38 -18.61
CA TRP A 269 -20.31 -32.42 -17.60
C TRP A 269 -19.49 -32.45 -16.29
N GLN A 270 -18.97 -33.62 -15.90
CA GLN A 270 -18.10 -33.75 -14.73
C GLN A 270 -16.81 -32.95 -14.88
N ALA A 271 -16.17 -32.99 -16.05
CA ALA A 271 -14.98 -32.20 -16.33
C ALA A 271 -15.33 -30.70 -16.35
N MET A 272 -16.49 -30.33 -16.90
CA MET A 272 -16.97 -28.94 -16.91
C MET A 272 -17.25 -28.40 -15.51
N LEU A 273 -17.64 -29.26 -14.57
CA LEU A 273 -17.87 -28.90 -13.17
C LEU A 273 -16.56 -28.56 -12.45
N VAL A 274 -15.49 -29.32 -12.74
CA VAL A 274 -14.18 -29.15 -12.09
C VAL A 274 -13.35 -28.06 -12.80
N ALA A 275 -13.57 -27.84 -14.09
CA ALA A 275 -12.88 -26.85 -14.91
C ALA A 275 -12.70 -25.47 -14.27
N PRO A 276 -13.74 -24.82 -13.70
CA PRO A 276 -13.63 -23.47 -13.13
C PRO A 276 -12.95 -23.43 -11.75
N SER A 277 -12.48 -24.55 -11.19
CA SER A 277 -11.92 -24.60 -9.82
C SER A 277 -10.72 -23.68 -9.59
N GLY A 278 -9.95 -23.34 -10.64
CA GLY A 278 -8.85 -22.38 -10.52
C GLY A 278 -9.30 -20.97 -10.12
N ILE A 279 -10.55 -20.60 -10.37
CA ILE A 279 -11.16 -19.35 -9.88
C ILE A 279 -11.22 -19.35 -8.35
N LEU A 280 -11.62 -20.46 -7.74
CA LEU A 280 -11.69 -20.58 -6.28
C LEU A 280 -10.30 -20.57 -5.65
N VAL A 281 -9.34 -21.27 -6.26
CA VAL A 281 -7.94 -21.26 -5.80
C VAL A 281 -7.37 -19.84 -5.84
N TYR A 282 -7.58 -19.11 -6.94
CA TYR A 282 -7.19 -17.71 -7.06
C TYR A 282 -7.82 -16.85 -5.96
N ASN A 283 -9.13 -16.98 -5.75
CA ASN A 283 -9.86 -16.22 -4.74
C ASN A 283 -9.35 -16.48 -3.31
N ILE A 284 -9.00 -17.72 -2.98
CA ILE A 284 -8.45 -18.08 -1.65
C ILE A 284 -7.07 -17.45 -1.45
N ILE A 285 -6.19 -17.52 -2.45
CA ILE A 285 -4.85 -16.92 -2.38
C ILE A 285 -4.97 -15.39 -2.28
N GLN A 286 -5.86 -14.78 -3.08
CA GLN A 286 -6.14 -13.35 -3.03
C GLN A 286 -6.64 -12.93 -1.64
N ALA A 287 -7.66 -13.61 -1.11
CA ALA A 287 -8.20 -13.32 0.22
C ALA A 287 -7.13 -13.43 1.31
N TYR A 288 -6.30 -14.48 1.28
CA TYR A 288 -5.21 -14.65 2.25
C TYR A 288 -4.16 -13.53 2.15
N GLY A 289 -3.74 -13.15 0.94
CA GLY A 289 -2.77 -12.08 0.72
C GLY A 289 -3.28 -10.73 1.27
N PHE A 290 -4.54 -10.41 0.99
CA PHE A 290 -5.14 -9.17 1.49
C PHE A 290 -5.41 -9.18 3.00
N LEU A 291 -5.95 -10.27 3.56
CA LEU A 291 -6.23 -10.36 4.99
C LEU A 291 -4.97 -10.36 5.86
N SER A 292 -3.85 -10.91 5.36
CA SER A 292 -2.60 -10.99 6.13
C SER A 292 -1.67 -9.80 5.91
N ARG A 293 -1.64 -9.22 4.71
CA ARG A 293 -0.61 -8.24 4.29
C ARG A 293 -1.15 -7.03 3.53
N GLY A 294 -2.46 -6.96 3.27
CA GLY A 294 -3.06 -5.92 2.45
C GLY A 294 -2.71 -6.00 0.95
N ALA A 295 -1.93 -7.01 0.52
CA ALA A 295 -1.61 -7.28 -0.88
C ALA A 295 -1.05 -8.70 -1.07
N MET A 296 -1.21 -9.25 -2.27
CA MET A 296 -0.55 -10.49 -2.68
C MET A 296 0.95 -10.24 -2.94
N ASN A 297 1.80 -11.16 -2.49
CA ASN A 297 3.23 -11.14 -2.87
C ASN A 297 3.43 -11.73 -4.27
N ASP A 298 4.63 -11.57 -4.84
CA ASP A 298 4.87 -11.98 -6.23
C ASP A 298 4.74 -13.49 -6.45
N ARG A 299 5.11 -14.31 -5.47
CA ARG A 299 4.91 -15.77 -5.53
C ARG A 299 3.42 -16.13 -5.58
N GLU A 300 2.60 -15.48 -4.77
CA GLU A 300 1.15 -15.69 -4.73
C GLU A 300 0.48 -15.23 -6.02
N LYS A 301 0.91 -14.10 -6.60
CA LYS A 301 0.44 -13.65 -7.92
C LYS A 301 0.74 -14.70 -8.99
N TRP A 302 1.99 -15.18 -9.04
CA TRP A 302 2.40 -16.20 -10.01
C TRP A 302 1.56 -17.48 -9.90
N TRP A 303 1.40 -18.01 -8.68
CA TRP A 303 0.58 -19.21 -8.45
C TRP A 303 -0.88 -18.95 -8.80
N GLY A 304 -1.46 -17.88 -8.26
CA GLY A 304 -2.86 -17.54 -8.49
C GLY A 304 -3.20 -17.39 -9.97
N PHE A 305 -2.41 -16.61 -10.73
CA PHE A 305 -2.63 -16.42 -12.16
C PHE A 305 -2.43 -17.70 -12.97
N SER A 306 -1.48 -18.55 -12.58
CA SER A 306 -1.26 -19.84 -13.23
C SER A 306 -2.48 -20.77 -13.11
N PHE A 307 -3.05 -20.88 -11.90
CA PHE A 307 -4.27 -21.67 -11.68
C PHE A 307 -5.48 -21.10 -12.44
N LEU A 308 -5.64 -19.77 -12.41
CA LEU A 308 -6.72 -19.09 -13.12
C LEU A 308 -6.62 -19.30 -14.64
N PHE A 309 -5.41 -19.17 -15.19
CA PHE A 309 -5.14 -19.36 -16.63
C PHE A 309 -5.39 -20.81 -17.05
N GLY A 310 -4.87 -21.79 -16.30
CA GLY A 310 -5.11 -23.21 -16.58
C GLY A 310 -6.61 -23.56 -16.55
N SER A 311 -7.34 -23.01 -15.59
CA SER A 311 -8.80 -23.15 -15.48
C SER A 311 -9.54 -22.54 -16.68
N ALA A 312 -9.16 -21.33 -17.09
CA ALA A 312 -9.73 -20.67 -18.27
C ALA A 312 -9.52 -21.45 -19.56
N LEU A 313 -8.32 -22.01 -19.77
CA LEU A 313 -8.02 -22.85 -20.93
C LEU A 313 -8.91 -24.11 -20.94
N LEU A 314 -9.03 -24.79 -19.78
CA LEU A 314 -9.84 -26.00 -19.66
C LEU A 314 -11.33 -25.70 -19.92
N CYS A 315 -11.86 -24.62 -19.33
CA CYS A 315 -13.23 -24.16 -19.56
C CYS A 315 -13.49 -23.89 -21.05
N THR A 316 -12.56 -23.21 -21.72
CA THR A 316 -12.68 -22.88 -23.15
C THR A 316 -12.72 -24.13 -24.02
N VAL A 317 -11.80 -25.07 -23.80
CA VAL A 317 -11.72 -26.33 -24.55
C VAL A 317 -12.99 -27.16 -24.35
N LEU A 318 -13.45 -27.31 -23.11
CA LEU A 318 -14.65 -28.09 -22.81
C LEU A 318 -15.92 -27.45 -23.37
N ALA A 319 -16.06 -26.12 -23.25
CA ALA A 319 -17.18 -25.39 -23.85
C ALA A 319 -17.20 -25.54 -25.38
N TYR A 320 -16.03 -25.49 -26.03
CA TYR A 320 -15.91 -25.72 -27.47
C TYR A 320 -16.33 -27.13 -27.88
N ILE A 321 -15.85 -28.16 -27.16
CA ILE A 321 -16.23 -29.56 -27.41
C ILE A 321 -17.75 -29.74 -27.24
N PHE A 322 -18.32 -29.20 -26.16
CA PHE A 322 -19.75 -29.24 -25.90
C PHE A 322 -20.54 -28.57 -27.03
N ARG A 323 -20.17 -27.34 -27.42
CA ARG A 323 -20.83 -26.60 -28.51
C ARG A 323 -20.78 -27.36 -29.83
N ARG A 324 -19.63 -27.94 -30.19
CA ARG A 324 -19.46 -28.71 -31.43
C ARG A 324 -20.30 -29.98 -31.46
N ARG A 325 -20.56 -30.60 -30.29
CA ARG A 325 -21.46 -31.76 -30.17
C ARG A 325 -22.92 -31.35 -30.23
N ALA A 326 -23.32 -30.34 -29.45
CA ALA A 326 -24.68 -29.83 -29.43
C ALA A 326 -25.13 -29.38 -30.83
N ARG A 327 -24.27 -28.66 -31.55
CA ARG A 327 -24.56 -28.20 -32.92
C ARG A 327 -24.82 -29.35 -33.89
N ARG A 328 -23.99 -30.41 -33.85
CA ARG A 328 -24.17 -31.61 -34.68
C ARG A 328 -25.48 -32.35 -34.44
N ILE A 329 -26.07 -32.21 -33.26
CA ILE A 329 -27.33 -32.86 -32.87
C ILE A 329 -28.55 -32.00 -33.24
N LEU A 330 -28.39 -30.68 -33.31
CA LEU A 330 -29.48 -29.75 -33.63
C LEU A 330 -29.62 -29.51 -35.14
N GLU A 331 -28.53 -29.63 -35.89
CA GLU A 331 -28.49 -29.41 -37.34
C GLU A 331 -28.56 -30.71 -38.16
N GLY A 332 -28.48 -31.88 -37.53
CA GLY A 332 -28.59 -33.19 -38.15
C GLY A 332 -29.81 -33.94 -37.66
#